data_AF-A0A917AYZ5-F1
#
_entry.id   AF-A0A917AYZ5-F1
#
_cell.length_a   1.000
_cell.length_b   1.000
_cell.length_c   1.000
_cell.angle_alpha   90.00
_cell.angle_beta   90.00
_cell.angle_gamma   90.00
#
_symmetry.space_group_name_H-M   'P 1'
#
loop_
_entity.id
_entity.type
_entity.pdbx_description
1 polymer ?
#
loop_
_entity_poly.entity_id
_entity_poly.type
_entity_poly.pdbx_seq_one_letter_code
_entity_poly.pdbx_strand_id
1 'polypeptide(L)'
;MTLRELTNEIKELIDQRHKMFISSEGPIDKKDHAFFNKVKEETKPMFELTHDWLREAEFFVKNRGVSVHPNQVKSTHENIEMLILHSYYLDVDKKRFKELHQSSHYVLDMVLTDIQKQEHPPS
;
A
#
# COMPACT_ATOMS: atom_id res chain seq x y z
N MET A 1 12.43 2.93 -10.53
CA MET A 1 11.04 3.02 -10.98
C MET A 1 10.55 4.44 -10.80
N THR A 2 9.68 4.91 -11.67
CA THR A 2 9.00 6.20 -11.51
C THR A 2 7.94 6.11 -10.42
N LEU A 3 7.51 7.25 -9.85
CA LEU A 3 6.41 7.27 -8.89
C LEU A 3 5.13 6.65 -9.45
N ARG A 4 4.86 6.84 -10.76
CA ARG A 4 3.71 6.23 -11.46
C ARG A 4 3.78 4.70 -11.45
N GLU A 5 4.94 4.14 -11.81
CA GLU A 5 5.18 2.69 -11.78
C GLU A 5 5.02 2.13 -10.37
N LEU A 6 5.68 2.74 -9.39
CA LEU A 6 5.59 2.34 -7.97
C LEU A 6 4.14 2.38 -7.46
N THR A 7 3.38 3.42 -7.83
CA THR A 7 1.98 3.56 -7.41
C THR A 7 1.11 2.45 -8.01
N ASN A 8 1.33 2.08 -9.28
CA ASN A 8 0.60 0.98 -9.91
C ASN A 8 0.98 -0.38 -9.30
N GLU A 9 2.28 -0.63 -9.06
CA GLU A 9 2.74 -1.86 -8.42
C GLU A 9 2.15 -2.02 -7.01
N ILE A 10 2.06 -0.93 -6.24
CA ILE A 10 1.41 -0.95 -4.93
C ILE A 10 -0.08 -1.26 -5.03
N LYS A 11 -0.80 -0.68 -6.01
CA LYS A 11 -2.22 -0.98 -6.23
C LYS A 11 -2.42 -2.47 -6.49
N GLU A 12 -1.58 -3.06 -7.35
CA GLU A 12 -1.61 -4.50 -7.63
C GLU A 12 -1.27 -5.32 -6.39
N LEU A 13 -0.24 -4.92 -5.63
CA LEU A 13 0.15 -5.56 -4.38
C LEU A 13 -1.03 -5.62 -3.40
N ILE A 14 -1.67 -4.48 -3.10
CA ILE A 14 -2.77 -4.44 -2.13
C ILE A 14 -4.01 -5.19 -2.62
N ASP A 15 -4.25 -5.25 -3.94
CA ASP A 15 -5.30 -6.09 -4.53
C ASP A 15 -5.03 -7.58 -4.36
N GLN A 16 -3.78 -8.01 -4.55
CA GLN A 16 -3.37 -9.39 -4.28
C GLN A 16 -3.49 -9.74 -2.80
N ARG A 17 -3.05 -8.85 -1.90
CA ARG A 17 -3.18 -9.04 -0.44
C ARG A 17 -4.65 -9.14 -0.02
N HIS A 18 -5.52 -8.31 -0.60
CA HIS A 18 -6.95 -8.35 -0.34
C HIS A 18 -7.60 -9.65 -0.82
N LYS A 19 -7.27 -10.11 -2.04
CA LYS A 19 -7.76 -11.41 -2.54
C LYS A 19 -7.33 -12.54 -1.62
N MET A 20 -6.05 -12.59 -1.24
CA MET A 20 -5.51 -13.61 -0.33
C MET A 20 -6.22 -13.58 1.04
N PHE A 21 -6.41 -12.40 1.62
CA PHE A 21 -7.07 -12.24 2.92
C PHE A 21 -8.53 -12.70 2.90
N ILE A 22 -9.30 -12.36 1.86
CA ILE A 22 -10.71 -12.78 1.76
C ILE A 22 -10.84 -14.30 1.62
N SER A 23 -9.94 -14.92 0.85
CA SER A 23 -9.96 -16.35 0.54
C SER A 23 -9.32 -17.22 1.63
N SER A 24 -8.64 -16.61 2.60
CA SER A 24 -7.99 -17.33 3.69
C SER A 24 -8.99 -17.65 4.80
N GLU A 25 -8.84 -18.84 5.39
CA GLU A 25 -9.66 -19.32 6.49
C GLU A 25 -8.79 -19.91 7.59
N GLY A 26 -9.33 -19.91 8.82
CA GLY A 26 -8.73 -20.58 9.96
C GLY A 26 -7.76 -19.71 10.77
N PRO A 27 -7.48 -20.14 12.01
CA PRO A 27 -6.55 -19.43 12.88
C PRO A 27 -5.11 -19.61 12.39
N ILE A 28 -4.35 -18.52 12.40
CA ILE A 28 -2.90 -18.54 12.16
C ILE A 28 -2.19 -18.76 13.50
N ASP A 29 -1.33 -19.77 13.59
CA ASP A 29 -0.47 -19.95 14.76
C ASP A 29 0.67 -18.93 14.74
N LYS A 30 0.48 -17.84 15.50
CA LYS A 30 1.45 -16.75 15.62
C LYS A 30 2.75 -17.14 16.32
N LYS A 31 2.82 -18.32 16.96
CA LYS A 31 4.00 -18.82 17.67
C LYS A 31 4.88 -19.73 16.80
N ASP A 32 4.43 -20.05 15.58
CA ASP A 32 5.22 -20.85 14.65
C ASP A 32 6.41 -20.04 14.10
N HIS A 33 7.62 -20.46 14.48
CA HIS A 33 8.87 -19.86 14.00
C HIS A 33 9.06 -19.99 12.48
N ALA A 34 8.60 -21.09 11.88
CA ALA A 34 8.69 -21.28 10.43
C ALA A 34 7.76 -20.31 9.71
N PHE A 35 6.54 -20.13 10.24
CA PHE A 35 5.60 -19.12 9.74
C PHE A 35 6.17 -17.71 9.86
N PHE A 36 6.75 -17.34 11.00
CA PHE A 36 7.38 -16.02 11.19
C PHE A 36 8.49 -15.76 10.16
N ASN A 37 9.38 -16.73 9.95
CA ASN A 37 10.46 -16.59 8.96
C ASN A 37 9.89 -16.46 7.54
N LYS A 38 8.88 -17.25 7.19
CA LYS A 38 8.18 -17.14 5.90
C LYS A 38 7.58 -15.76 5.70
N VAL A 39 6.83 -15.24 6.66
CA VAL A 39 6.24 -13.89 6.57
C VAL A 39 7.34 -12.86 6.38
N LYS A 40 8.41 -12.92 7.18
CA LYS A 40 9.54 -11.99 7.06
C LYS A 40 10.20 -12.03 5.67
N GLU A 41 10.44 -13.22 5.12
CA GLU A 41 11.07 -13.40 3.80
C GLU A 41 10.17 -12.90 2.67
N GLU A 42 8.88 -13.26 2.69
CA GLU A 42 7.94 -12.88 1.64
C GLU A 42 7.57 -11.39 1.68
N THR A 43 7.45 -10.80 2.88
CA THR A 43 7.06 -9.40 3.03
C THR A 43 8.22 -8.42 2.83
N LYS A 44 9.47 -8.87 2.96
CA LYS A 44 10.65 -8.03 2.75
C LYS A 44 10.62 -7.23 1.42
N PRO A 45 10.46 -7.85 0.24
CA PRO A 45 10.39 -7.11 -1.02
C PRO A 45 9.15 -6.20 -1.10
N MET A 46 8.05 -6.54 -0.41
CA MET A 46 6.86 -5.70 -0.36
C MET A 46 7.13 -4.42 0.42
N PHE A 47 7.80 -4.51 1.58
CA PHE A 47 8.21 -3.34 2.35
C PHE A 47 9.24 -2.50 1.60
N GLU A 48 10.20 -3.11 0.90
CA GLU A 48 11.14 -2.36 0.07
C GLU A 48 10.40 -1.53 -1.00
N LEU A 49 9.40 -2.12 -1.66
CA LEU A 49 8.53 -1.42 -2.61
C LEU A 49 7.76 -0.26 -1.97
N THR A 50 7.13 -0.46 -0.80
CA THR A 50 6.36 0.61 -0.13
C THR A 50 7.26 1.74 0.33
N HIS A 51 8.46 1.44 0.81
CA HIS A 51 9.44 2.43 1.23
C HIS A 51 9.97 3.27 0.05
N ASP A 52 10.22 2.64 -1.10
CA ASP A 52 10.63 3.37 -2.31
C ASP A 52 9.50 4.26 -2.82
N TRP A 53 8.24 3.79 -2.81
CA TRP A 53 7.08 4.65 -3.11
C TRP A 53 6.96 5.82 -2.14
N LEU A 54 7.11 5.59 -0.83
CA LEU A 54 7.02 6.65 0.18
C LEU A 54 8.04 7.77 -0.12
N ARG A 55 9.28 7.39 -0.41
CA ARG A 55 10.37 8.34 -0.72
C ARG A 55 10.01 9.22 -1.91
N GLU A 56 9.56 8.61 -3.01
CA GLU A 56 9.20 9.35 -4.24
C GLU A 56 7.92 10.18 -4.06
N ALA A 57 6.92 9.63 -3.36
CA ALA A 57 5.66 10.32 -3.08
C ALA A 57 5.89 11.53 -2.17
N GLU A 58 6.73 11.41 -1.13
CA GLU A 58 7.09 12.54 -0.25
C GLU A 58 7.82 13.66 -0.99
N PHE A 59 8.63 13.32 -2.00
CA PHE A 59 9.25 14.33 -2.85
C PHE A 59 8.22 15.01 -3.74
N PHE A 60 7.35 14.23 -4.38
CA PHE A 60 6.31 14.71 -5.27
C PHE A 60 5.33 15.69 -4.60
N VAL A 61 4.89 15.38 -3.37
CA VAL A 61 3.91 16.22 -2.64
C VAL A 61 4.46 17.52 -2.06
N LYS A 62 5.77 17.73 -2.12
CA LYS A 62 6.39 19.02 -1.75
C LYS A 62 6.16 20.08 -2.84
N ASN A 63 5.79 19.68 -4.05
CA ASN A 63 5.51 20.60 -5.14
C ASN A 63 4.14 21.29 -4.95
N ARG A 64 4.13 22.62 -5.08
CA ARG A 64 2.88 23.39 -5.04
C ARG A 64 2.05 23.06 -6.29
N GLY A 65 0.81 22.59 -6.11
CA GLY A 65 -0.11 22.27 -7.20
C GLY A 65 -0.66 20.84 -7.22
N VAL A 66 -0.22 19.98 -6.28
CA VAL A 66 -0.84 18.67 -6.08
C VAL A 66 -1.98 18.76 -5.07
N SER A 67 -2.96 17.87 -5.20
CA SER A 67 -4.10 17.74 -4.29
C SER A 67 -3.81 16.84 -3.10
N VAL A 68 -2.88 15.89 -3.24
CA VAL A 68 -2.55 14.95 -2.16
C VAL A 68 -1.59 15.58 -1.14
N HIS A 69 -1.98 15.55 0.14
CA HIS A 69 -1.19 16.12 1.22
C HIS A 69 -0.12 15.16 1.74
N PRO A 70 1.03 15.66 2.27
CA PRO A 70 2.08 14.82 2.84
C PRO A 70 1.62 13.84 3.92
N ASN A 71 0.66 14.25 4.75
CA ASN A 71 0.10 13.37 5.78
C ASN A 71 -0.71 12.21 5.18
N GLN A 72 -1.40 12.43 4.06
CA GLN A 72 -2.11 11.34 3.37
C GLN A 72 -1.13 10.31 2.83
N VAL A 73 0.01 10.74 2.27
CA VAL A 73 1.07 9.83 1.79
C VAL A 73 1.59 8.95 2.93
N LYS A 74 1.92 9.55 4.08
CA LYS A 74 2.43 8.81 5.24
C LYS A 74 1.41 7.82 5.80
N SER A 75 0.17 8.25 6.02
CA SER A 75 -0.89 7.36 6.50
C SER A 75 -1.21 6.25 5.50
N THR A 76 -1.14 6.52 4.20
CA THR A 76 -1.31 5.48 3.18
C THR A 76 -0.18 4.47 3.19
N HIS A 77 1.08 4.90 3.37
CA HIS A 77 2.20 3.97 3.56
C HIS A 77 1.95 3.03 4.74
N GLU A 78 1.62 3.57 5.92
CA GLU A 78 1.30 2.78 7.11
C GLU A 78 0.12 1.82 6.88
N ASN A 79 -0.92 2.26 6.17
CA ASN A 79 -2.05 1.42 5.81
C ASN A 79 -1.65 0.25 4.91
N ILE A 80 -0.74 0.47 3.94
CA ILE A 80 -0.25 -0.58 3.06
C ILE A 80 0.58 -1.61 3.85
N GLU A 81 1.43 -1.15 4.76
CA GLU A 81 2.18 -2.05 5.66
C GLU A 81 1.24 -2.90 6.52
N MET A 82 0.18 -2.30 7.05
CA MET A 82 -0.87 -3.03 7.77
C MET A 82 -1.58 -4.04 6.86
N LEU A 83 -1.95 -3.67 5.63
CA LEU A 83 -2.58 -4.59 4.68
C LEU A 83 -1.69 -5.79 4.36
N ILE A 84 -0.38 -5.58 4.21
CA ILE A 84 0.59 -6.65 4.03
C ILE A 84 0.52 -7.59 5.23
N LEU A 85 0.74 -7.11 6.46
CA LEU A 85 0.81 -7.98 7.64
C LEU A 85 -0.52 -8.65 7.97
N HIS A 86 -1.63 -7.92 7.93
CA HIS A 86 -2.96 -8.47 8.19
C HIS A 86 -3.34 -9.58 7.20
N SER A 87 -2.85 -9.49 5.96
CA SER A 87 -3.08 -10.55 4.96
C SER A 87 -2.46 -11.89 5.36
N TYR A 88 -1.36 -11.87 6.13
CA TYR A 88 -0.70 -13.07 6.65
C TYR A 88 -1.26 -13.51 8.01
N TYR A 89 -1.46 -12.57 8.93
CA TYR A 89 -1.81 -12.90 10.32
C TYR A 89 -3.31 -13.09 10.55
N LEU A 90 -4.17 -12.68 9.61
CA LEU A 90 -5.63 -12.80 9.68
C LEU A 90 -6.22 -12.28 11.00
N ASP A 91 -5.65 -11.20 11.53
CA ASP A 91 -5.87 -10.71 12.89
C ASP A 91 -6.78 -9.49 12.99
N VAL A 92 -7.44 -9.13 11.89
CA VAL A 92 -8.51 -8.14 11.79
C VAL A 92 -9.72 -8.75 11.11
N ASP A 93 -10.89 -8.11 11.22
CA ASP A 93 -12.07 -8.55 10.49
C ASP A 93 -12.04 -8.10 9.00
N LYS A 94 -12.87 -8.76 8.17
CA LYS A 94 -12.98 -8.47 6.73
C LYS A 94 -13.45 -7.06 6.41
N LYS A 95 -14.23 -6.43 7.29
CA LYS A 95 -14.69 -5.05 7.09
C LYS A 95 -13.52 -4.08 7.30
N ARG A 96 -12.77 -4.23 8.39
CA ARG A 96 -11.60 -3.42 8.72
C ARG A 96 -10.54 -3.53 7.63
N PHE A 97 -10.25 -4.73 7.15
CA PHE A 97 -9.31 -4.94 6.06
C PHE A 97 -9.76 -4.21 4.78
N LYS A 98 -11.04 -4.32 4.42
CA LYS A 98 -11.61 -3.66 3.24
C LYS A 98 -11.56 -2.14 3.35
N GLU A 99 -11.79 -1.56 4.52
CA GLU A 99 -11.68 -0.11 4.76
C GLU A 99 -10.25 0.40 4.55
N LEU A 100 -9.24 -0.33 5.05
CA LEU A 100 -7.83 -0.02 4.82
C LEU A 100 -7.48 -0.11 3.33
N HIS A 101 -7.96 -1.15 2.64
CA HIS A 101 -7.74 -1.34 1.20
C HIS A 101 -8.34 -0.20 0.37
N GLN A 102 -9.59 0.17 0.63
CA GLN A 102 -10.28 1.23 -0.09
C GLN A 102 -9.65 2.62 0.15
N SER A 103 -9.33 2.93 1.41
CA SER A 103 -8.68 4.21 1.74
C SER A 103 -7.29 4.34 1.12
N SER A 104 -6.54 3.24 1.05
CA SER A 104 -5.23 3.21 0.39
C SER A 104 -5.36 3.45 -1.12
N HIS A 105 -6.28 2.74 -1.80
CA HIS A 105 -6.55 2.95 -3.22
C HIS A 105 -6.94 4.38 -3.55
N TYR A 106 -7.80 5.00 -2.73
CA TYR A 106 -8.24 6.37 -2.95
C TYR A 106 -7.06 7.35 -3.02
N VAL A 107 -6.10 7.25 -2.08
CA VAL A 107 -4.92 8.12 -2.08
C VAL A 107 -3.97 7.80 -3.24
N LEU A 108 -3.80 6.51 -3.58
CA LEU A 108 -2.99 6.11 -4.73
C LEU A 108 -3.57 6.66 -6.05
N ASP A 109 -4.90 6.68 -6.19
CA ASP A 109 -5.57 7.28 -7.35
C ASP A 109 -5.42 8.80 -7.41
N MET A 110 -5.43 9.48 -6.25
CA MET A 110 -5.12 10.91 -6.19
C MET A 110 -3.69 11.19 -6.68
N VAL A 111 -2.72 10.38 -6.24
CA VAL A 111 -1.31 10.50 -6.68
C VAL A 111 -1.22 10.34 -8.20
N LEU A 112 -1.83 9.29 -8.78
CA LEU A 112 -1.84 9.08 -10.23
C LEU A 112 -2.48 10.23 -11.00
N THR A 113 -3.59 10.76 -10.46
CA THR A 113 -4.30 11.91 -11.05
C THR A 113 -3.42 13.17 -11.05
N ASP A 114 -2.73 13.44 -9.95
CA ASP A 114 -1.85 14.60 -9.84
C ASP A 114 -0.61 14.47 -10.73
N ILE A 115 -0.06 13.26 -10.89
CA ILE A 115 1.03 13.00 -11.86
C ILE A 115 0.53 13.30 -13.28
N GLN A 116 -0.67 12.81 -13.64
CA GLN A 116 -1.25 13.05 -14.97
C GLN A 116 -1.44 14.54 -15.26
N LYS A 117 -1.89 15.32 -14.28
CA LYS A 117 -2.05 16.79 -14.42
C LYS A 117 -0.72 17.51 -14.62
N GLN A 118 0.37 17.04 -14.00
CA GLN A 118 1.69 17.64 -14.19
C GLN A 118 2.28 17.30 -15.56
N GLU A 119 2.03 16.10 -16.08
CA GLU A 119 2.44 15.69 -17.43
C GLU A 119 1.64 16.41 -18.53
N HIS A 120 0.36 16.72 -18.25
CA HIS A 120 -0.56 17.38 -19.19
C HIS A 120 -1.31 18.53 -18.50
N PRO A 121 -0.64 19.67 -18.25
CA PRO A 121 -1.30 20.82 -17.65
C PRO A 121 -2.41 21.34 -18.58
N PRO A 122 -3.58 21.72 -18.05
CA PRO A 122 -4.64 22.31 -18.86
C PRO A 122 -4.12 23.62 -19.49
N SER A 123 -4.31 23.75 -20.81
CA SER A 123 -3.95 24.91 -21.62
C SER A 123 -4.61 26.21 -21.17
#